data_AF-A0A529GFT6-F1
#
_entry.id   AF-A0A529GFT6-F1
#
_cell.length_a   1.000
_cell.length_b   1.000
_cell.length_c   1.000
_cell.angle_alpha   90.00
_cell.angle_beta   90.00
_cell.angle_gamma   90.00
#
_symmetry.space_group_name_H-M   'P 1'
#
loop_
_entity.id
_entity.type
_entity.pdbx_description
1 polymer ?
#
loop_
_entity_poly.entity_id
_entity_poly.type
_entity_poly.pdbx_seq_one_letter_code
_entity_poly.pdbx_strand_id
1 'polypeptide(L)' 'MASMARVGIGGIFHETNTFAAPTGLADFQVLRGVEISSFSHGARTYLGGLIDETGALGFDAIPLL' A
#
# COMPACT_ATOMS: atom_id res chain seq x y z
N MET A 1 -25.99 -7.80 11.77
CA MET A 1 -24.93 -6.83 11.40
C MET A 1 -24.59 -7.07 9.95
N ALA A 2 -24.54 -6.03 9.12
CA ALA A 2 -24.02 -6.19 7.76
C ALA A 2 -22.53 -6.56 7.85
N SER A 3 -22.05 -7.48 6.99
CA SER A 3 -20.63 -7.83 6.95
C SER A 3 -19.80 -6.62 6.53
N MET A 4 -18.69 -6.38 7.22
CA MET A 4 -17.70 -5.37 6.87
C MET A 4 -17.20 -5.59 5.43
N ALA A 5 -17.25 -4.55 4.60
CA ALA A 5 -16.80 -4.66 3.21
C ALA A 5 -15.28 -4.78 3.16
N ARG A 6 -14.78 -5.75 2.38
CA ARG A 6 -13.36 -6.07 2.26
C ARG A 6 -12.76 -5.37 1.04
N VAL A 7 -11.65 -4.67 1.23
CA VAL A 7 -11.00 -3.86 0.20
C VAL A 7 -9.56 -4.32 0.03
N GLY A 8 -9.20 -4.82 -1.15
CA GLY A 8 -7.81 -5.14 -1.46
C GLY A 8 -6.96 -3.89 -1.60
N ILE A 9 -5.81 -3.84 -0.93
CA ILE A 9 -4.90 -2.68 -0.96
C ILE A 9 -3.49 -3.09 -1.35
N GLY A 10 -2.78 -2.15 -1.99
CA GLY A 10 -1.40 -2.26 -2.44
C GLY A 10 -0.94 -0.92 -3.00
N GLY A 11 0.35 -0.80 -3.35
CA GLY A 11 0.88 0.44 -3.88
C GLY A 11 2.12 0.25 -4.73
N ILE A 12 2.27 1.12 -5.73
CA ILE A 12 3.49 1.24 -6.54
C ILE A 12 3.97 2.68 -6.40
N PHE A 13 5.21 2.86 -5.95
CA PHE A 13 5.84 4.17 -5.86
C PHE A 13 7.09 4.19 -6.72
N HIS A 14 7.01 4.90 -7.85
CA HIS A 14 8.11 5.10 -8.78
C HIS A 14 7.85 6.37 -9.57
N GLU A 15 8.87 7.21 -9.72
CA GLU A 15 8.81 8.39 -10.56
C GLU A 15 9.70 8.17 -11.79
N THR A 16 9.12 8.39 -12.97
CA THR A 16 9.79 8.14 -14.24
C THR A 16 10.71 9.30 -14.63
N ASN A 17 11.82 8.98 -15.32
CA ASN A 17 12.67 9.97 -15.98
C ASN A 17 13.03 9.47 -17.38
N THR A 18 12.60 10.21 -18.41
CA THR A 18 12.79 9.87 -19.83
C THR A 18 14.26 9.70 -20.25
N PHE A 19 15.18 10.34 -19.53
CA PHE A 19 16.61 10.34 -19.87
C PHE A 19 17.46 9.44 -18.96
N ALA A 20 16.85 8.75 -17.99
CA ALA A 20 17.53 7.84 -17.08
C ALA A 20 17.63 6.42 -17.66
N ALA A 21 18.55 5.62 -17.12
CA ALA A 21 18.58 4.19 -17.37
C ALA A 21 17.30 3.52 -16.81
N PRO A 22 16.81 2.42 -17.43
CA PRO A 22 15.62 1.73 -16.94
C PRO A 22 15.80 1.18 -15.51
N THR A 23 14.80 1.38 -14.66
CA THR A 23 14.70 0.75 -13.33
C THR A 23 14.29 -0.72 -13.49
N GLY A 24 15.07 -1.63 -12.90
CA GLY A 24 14.79 -3.07 -12.88
C GLY A 24 14.01 -3.49 -11.63
N LEU A 25 13.48 -4.71 -11.63
CA LEU A 25 12.74 -5.26 -10.47
C LEU A 25 13.60 -5.33 -9.19
N ALA A 26 14.91 -5.51 -9.33
CA ALA A 26 15.84 -5.56 -8.20
C ALA A 26 16.00 -4.21 -7.48
N ASP A 27 15.59 -3.10 -8.11
CA ASP A 27 15.67 -1.77 -7.52
C ASP A 27 14.47 -1.46 -6.61
N PHE A 28 13.45 -2.33 -6.57
CA PHE A 28 12.26 -2.15 -5.76
C PHE A 28 12.37 -2.86 -4.42
N GLN A 29 11.95 -2.18 -3.35
CA GLN A 29 11.52 -2.85 -2.13
C GLN A 29 10.15 -3.47 -2.38
N VAL A 30 10.04 -4.79 -2.22
CA VAL A 30 8.77 -5.52 -2.35
C VAL A 30 8.31 -5.94 -0.97
N LEU A 31 7.10 -5.53 -0.59
CA LEU A 31 6.44 -5.88 0.66
C LEU A 31 5.18 -6.66 0.34
N ARG A 32 4.91 -7.78 1.02
CA ARG A 32 3.77 -8.64 0.72
C ARG A 32 2.85 -8.79 1.92
N GLY A 33 1.55 -8.77 1.68
CA GLY A 33 0.55 -8.97 2.73
C GLY A 33 0.79 -8.06 3.94
N VAL A 34 0.94 -8.66 5.12
CA VAL A 34 1.11 -7.94 6.39
C VAL A 34 2.36 -7.05 6.44
N GLU A 35 3.36 -7.28 5.59
CA GLU A 35 4.54 -6.42 5.53
C GLU A 35 4.17 -5.00 5.07
N ILE A 36 3.16 -4.86 4.20
CA ILE A 36 2.68 -3.58 3.69
C ILE A 36 2.09 -2.74 4.82
N SER A 37 1.20 -3.34 5.62
CA SER A 37 0.58 -2.64 6.75
C SER A 37 1.58 -2.37 7.86
N SER A 38 2.47 -3.32 8.16
CA SER A 38 3.53 -3.14 9.17
C SER A 38 4.49 -2.00 8.83
N PHE A 39 4.84 -1.84 7.55
CA PHE A 39 5.72 -0.77 7.09
C PHE A 39 5.00 0.58 7.02
N SER A 40 3.74 0.60 6.60
CA SER A 40 3.02 1.83 6.25
C SER A 40 2.21 2.42 7.39
N HIS A 41 1.93 1.67 8.45
CA HIS A 41 1.11 2.15 9.57
C HIS A 41 1.75 3.36 10.25
N GLY A 42 0.96 4.43 10.42
CA GLY A 42 1.44 5.70 10.98
C GLY A 42 2.40 6.49 10.08
N ALA A 43 2.69 6.00 8.87
CA ALA A 43 3.53 6.70 7.92
C ALA A 43 2.74 7.82 7.23
N ARG A 44 3.38 8.97 7.01
CA ARG A 44 2.79 10.11 6.27
C ARG A 44 2.87 9.91 4.75
N THR A 45 2.30 8.80 4.28
CA THR A 45 2.23 8.42 2.86
C THR A 45 0.77 8.22 2.44
N TYR A 46 0.50 8.18 1.14
CA TYR A 46 -0.85 7.86 0.63
C TYR A 46 -1.36 6.51 1.15
N LEU A 47 -0.49 5.50 1.18
CA LEU A 47 -0.86 4.16 1.64
C LEU A 47 -1.08 4.12 3.15
N GLY A 48 -0.25 4.80 3.93
CA GLY A 48 -0.42 4.92 5.38
C GLY A 48 -1.75 5.61 5.74
N GLY A 49 -2.05 6.74 5.11
CA GLY A 49 -3.33 7.43 5.31
C GLY A 49 -4.54 6.59 4.88
N LEU A 50 -4.43 5.83 3.78
CA LEU A 50 -5.48 4.91 3.34
C LEU A 50 -5.74 3.83 4.40
N ILE A 51 -4.68 3.20 4.94
CA ILE A 51 -4.78 2.16 5.97
C ILE A 51 -5.42 2.71 7.25
N ASP A 52 -4.96 3.88 7.70
CA ASP A 52 -5.44 4.48 8.95
C ASP A 52 -6.94 4.87 8.82
N GLU A 53 -7.37 5.37 7.67
CA GLU A 53 -8.76 5.83 7.46
C GLU A 53 -9.74 4.68 7.13
N THR A 54 -9.29 3.60 6.47
CA THR A 54 -10.19 2.48 6.12
C THR A 54 -10.81 1.85 7.36
N GLY A 55 -10.03 1.69 8.43
CA GLY A 55 -10.53 1.22 9.72
C GLY A 55 -11.57 2.17 10.33
N ALA A 56 -11.31 3.48 10.29
CA ALA A 56 -12.22 4.50 10.84
C ALA A 56 -13.57 4.54 10.09
N LEU A 57 -13.56 4.25 8.79
CA LEU A 57 -14.75 4.22 7.94
C LEU A 57 -15.50 2.88 7.95
N GLY A 58 -15.01 1.86 8.69
CA GLY A 58 -15.66 0.56 8.81
C GLY A 58 -15.42 -0.38 7.61
N PHE A 59 -14.25 -0.28 6.96
CA PHE A 59 -13.80 -1.19 5.90
C PHE A 59 -12.65 -2.10 6.37
N ASP A 60 -12.66 -3.35 5.90
CA ASP A 60 -11.59 -4.33 6.15
C ASP A 60 -10.55 -4.25 5.03
N ALA A 61 -9.44 -3.56 5.30
CA ALA A 61 -8.33 -3.44 4.36
C ALA A 61 -7.52 -4.75 4.32
N ILE A 62 -7.45 -5.37 3.14
CA ILE A 62 -6.73 -6.61 2.88
C ILE A 62 -5.45 -6.29 2.11
N PRO A 63 -4.27 -6.28 2.75
CA PRO A 63 -3.01 -6.08 2.07
C PRO A 63 -2.72 -7.23 1.08
N LEU A 64 -2.31 -6.89 -0.13
CA LEU A 64 -2.06 -7.85 -1.20
C LEU A 64 -0.56 -8.00 -1.50
N LEU A 65 -0.07 -7.25 -2.49
CA LEU A 65 1.28 -7.28 -3.06
C LEU A 65 1.95 -5.91 -2.99
#